data_AF-A0A0J8GQA2-F1
#
_entry.id   AF-A0A0J8GQA2-F1
#
_cell.length_a   1.000
_cell.length_b   1.000
_cell.length_c   1.000
_cell.angle_alpha   90.00
_cell.angle_beta   90.00
_cell.angle_gamma   90.00
#
_symmetry.space_group_name_H-M   'P 1'
#
loop_
_entity.id
_entity.type
_entity.pdbx_description
1 polymer ?
#
loop_
_entity_poly.entity_id
_entity_poly.type
_entity_poly.pdbx_seq_one_letter_code
_entity_poly.pdbx_strand_id
1 'polypeptide(L)'
;MNTSRLLKTIFSLGCVTTLLALVFTPKSEGYGEFIATVFFVFLCSFLLVYCLHALKNGEIEVKSITVKRTESPVVFWFWVVIYAIFSIFTLCTLILQAYT
;
A
#
# COMPACT_ATOMS: atom_id res chain seq x y z
N MET A 1 6.37 21.71 -4.85
CA MET A 1 5.88 21.29 -3.52
C MET A 1 5.83 19.77 -3.47
N ASN A 2 6.35 19.21 -2.39
CA ASN A 2 6.83 17.84 -2.22
C ASN A 2 5.72 16.75 -2.34
N THR A 3 5.43 16.25 -3.55
CA THR A 3 4.42 15.21 -3.80
C THR A 3 4.68 13.93 -3.01
N SER A 4 5.96 13.56 -2.83
CA SER A 4 6.39 12.45 -1.97
C SER A 4 5.95 12.63 -0.51
N ARG A 5 6.01 13.87 0.00
CA ARG A 5 5.63 14.19 1.38
C ARG A 5 4.11 14.15 1.55
N LEU A 6 3.37 14.62 0.54
CA LEU A 6 1.91 14.56 0.51
C LEU A 6 1.40 13.11 0.46
N LEU A 7 2.05 12.25 -0.33
CA LEU A 7 1.79 10.81 -0.35
C LEU A 7 2.03 10.18 1.03
N LYS A 8 3.19 10.46 1.66
CA LYS A 8 3.50 9.99 3.02
C LYS A 8 2.47 10.46 4.05
N THR A 9 2.00 11.70 3.95
CA THR A 9 0.98 12.26 4.85
C THR A 9 -0.38 11.58 4.66
N ILE A 10 -0.82 11.36 3.42
CA ILE A 10 -2.08 10.64 3.15
C ILE A 10 -1.99 9.20 3.67
N PHE A 11 -0.86 8.53 3.47
CA PHE A 11 -0.63 7.19 3.99
C PHE A 11 -0.67 7.14 5.52
N SER A 12 0.03 8.05 6.19
CA SER A 12 0.02 8.09 7.66
C SER A 12 -1.36 8.42 8.19
N LEU A 13 -2.10 9.33 7.53
CA LEU A 13 -3.46 9.68 7.90
C LEU A 13 -4.38 8.46 7.77
N GLY A 14 -4.29 7.72 6.66
CA GLY A 14 -5.03 6.47 6.44
C GLY A 14 -4.72 5.40 7.48
N CYS A 15 -3.45 5.20 7.82
CA CYS A 15 -3.05 4.28 8.89
C CYS A 15 -3.60 4.69 10.26
N VAL A 16 -3.54 5.99 10.61
CA VAL A 16 -4.04 6.50 11.89
C VAL A 16 -5.57 6.36 11.97
N THR A 17 -6.30 6.70 10.92
CA THR A 17 -7.76 6.54 10.89
C THR A 17 -8.17 5.08 10.99
N THR A 18 -7.39 4.17 10.41
CA THR A 18 -7.68 2.73 10.49
C THR A 18 -7.34 2.15 11.86
N LEU A 19 -6.24 2.58 12.49
CA LEU A 19 -5.91 2.21 13.87
C LEU A 19 -6.96 2.73 14.87
N LEU A 20 -7.44 3.95 14.68
CA LEU A 20 -8.55 4.49 15.44
C LEU A 20 -9.81 3.65 15.22
N ALA A 21 -10.13 3.31 13.97
CA ALA A 21 -11.26 2.43 13.67
C ALA A 21 -11.12 1.09 14.40
N LEU A 22 -9.93 0.46 14.37
CA LEU A 22 -9.63 -0.81 15.05
C LEU A 22 -9.81 -0.73 16.58
N VAL A 23 -9.33 0.33 17.22
CA VAL A 23 -9.42 0.51 18.68
C VAL A 23 -10.85 0.78 19.13
N PHE A 24 -11.60 1.55 18.34
CA PHE A 24 -12.98 1.92 18.65
C PHE A 24 -14.02 0.93 18.10
N THR A 25 -13.56 -0.17 17.48
CA THR A 25 -14.45 -1.17 16.89
C THR A 25 -15.22 -1.97 17.94
N PRO A 26 -16.54 -2.11 17.83
CA PRO A 26 -17.27 -3.13 18.57
C PRO A 26 -16.82 -4.54 18.12
N LYS A 27 -16.59 -5.45 19.07
CA LYS A 27 -16.25 -6.86 18.82
C LYS A 27 -17.48 -7.67 18.40
N SER A 28 -18.16 -7.24 17.33
CA SER A 28 -19.20 -8.04 16.69
C SER A 28 -18.56 -8.98 15.66
N GLU A 29 -19.10 -10.20 15.50
CA GLU A 29 -18.68 -11.12 14.45
C GLU A 29 -18.72 -10.43 13.07
N GLY A 30 -17.69 -10.67 12.25
CA GLY A 30 -17.55 -10.11 10.90
C GLY A 30 -17.01 -8.68 10.81
N TYR A 31 -17.03 -7.87 11.88
CA TYR A 31 -16.54 -6.48 11.80
C TYR A 31 -15.02 -6.42 11.63
N GLY A 32 -14.27 -7.30 12.31
CA GLY A 32 -12.81 -7.39 12.14
C GLY A 32 -12.40 -7.69 10.71
N GLU A 33 -13.12 -8.59 10.02
CA GLU A 33 -12.90 -8.89 8.60
C GLU A 33 -13.24 -7.71 7.69
N PHE A 34 -14.31 -6.97 8.02
CA PHE A 34 -14.68 -5.75 7.30
C PHE A 34 -13.59 -4.68 7.40
N ILE A 35 -13.08 -4.37 8.60
CA ILE A 35 -11.98 -3.41 8.78
C ILE A 35 -10.72 -3.89 8.03
N ALA A 36 -10.37 -5.17 8.16
CA ALA A 36 -9.19 -5.72 7.49
C ALA A 36 -9.31 -5.57 5.96
N THR A 37 -10.47 -5.90 5.40
CA THR A 37 -10.77 -5.73 3.97
C THR A 37 -10.60 -4.28 3.53
N VAL A 38 -11.22 -3.33 4.25
CA VAL A 38 -11.08 -1.89 3.95
C VAL A 38 -9.62 -1.46 4.01
N PHE A 39 -8.89 -1.89 5.05
CA PHE A 39 -7.48 -1.56 5.21
C PHE A 39 -6.61 -2.09 4.07
N PHE A 40 -6.77 -3.36 3.71
CA PHE A 40 -6.00 -3.94 2.61
C PHE A 40 -6.34 -3.30 1.27
N VAL A 41 -7.60 -2.94 1.01
CA VAL A 41 -7.97 -2.19 -0.20
C VAL A 41 -7.23 -0.86 -0.27
N PHE A 42 -7.29 -0.05 0.80
CA PHE A 42 -6.59 1.23 0.86
C PHE A 42 -5.07 1.08 0.73
N LEU A 43 -4.48 0.14 1.47
CA LEU A 43 -3.03 -0.07 1.48
C LEU A 43 -2.52 -0.55 0.12
N CYS A 44 -3.25 -1.46 -0.54
CA CYS A 44 -2.91 -1.96 -1.86
C CYS A 44 -3.05 -0.86 -2.93
N SER A 45 -4.17 -0.14 -2.97
CA SER A 45 -4.33 0.98 -3.90
C SER A 45 -3.23 2.03 -3.71
N PHE A 46 -2.85 2.33 -2.47
CA PHE A 46 -1.76 3.25 -2.19
C PHE A 46 -0.40 2.70 -2.66
N LEU A 47 -0.14 1.41 -2.46
CA LEU A 47 1.10 0.76 -2.89
C LEU A 47 1.24 0.78 -4.42
N LEU A 48 0.15 0.63 -5.18
CA LEU A 48 0.15 0.78 -6.64
C LEU A 48 0.49 2.21 -7.06
N VAL A 49 -0.12 3.21 -6.42
CA VAL A 49 0.19 4.64 -6.68
C VAL A 49 1.66 4.92 -6.35
N TYR A 50 2.18 4.34 -5.27
CA TYR A 50 3.59 4.44 -4.92
C TYR A 50 4.51 3.80 -5.98
N CYS A 51 4.17 2.63 -6.51
CA CYS A 51 4.90 2.02 -7.62
C CYS A 51 4.91 2.92 -8.87
N LEU A 52 3.77 3.51 -9.24
CA LEU A 52 3.70 4.45 -10.37
C LEU A 52 4.55 5.71 -10.13
N HIS A 53 4.54 6.23 -8.90
CA HIS A 53 5.36 7.36 -8.52
C HIS A 53 6.86 7.01 -8.55
N ALA A 54 7.23 5.82 -8.07
CA ALA A 54 8.60 5.30 -8.14
C ALA A 54 9.04 5.12 -9.59
N LEU A 55 8.16 4.67 -10.49
CA LEU A 55 8.44 4.56 -11.91
C LEU A 55 8.76 5.91 -12.56
N LYS A 56 8.00 6.94 -12.20
CA LYS A 56 8.18 8.31 -12.70
C LYS A 56 9.47 8.96 -12.19
N ASN A 57 9.77 8.80 -10.91
CA ASN A 57 10.95 9.44 -10.29
C ASN A 57 12.23 8.60 -10.46
N GLY A 58 12.11 7.32 -10.78
CA GLY A 58 13.25 6.40 -10.88
C GLY A 58 13.84 6.03 -9.52
N GLU A 59 13.11 6.25 -8.42
CA GLU A 59 13.57 5.98 -7.06
C GLU A 59 12.48 5.24 -6.27
N ILE A 60 12.87 4.24 -5.50
CA ILE A 60 11.97 3.49 -4.62
C ILE A 60 12.62 3.33 -3.24
N GLU A 61 11.91 3.73 -2.20
CA GLU A 61 12.31 3.52 -0.80
C GLU A 61 11.83 2.14 -0.32
N VAL A 62 12.76 1.33 0.18
CA VAL A 62 12.54 -0.02 0.71
C VAL A 62 13.21 -0.10 2.07
N LYS A 63 12.43 -0.31 3.14
CA LYS A 63 12.94 -0.36 4.53
C LYS A 63 13.92 0.78 4.82
N SER A 64 13.53 2.03 4.54
CA SER A 64 14.35 3.26 4.70
C SER A 64 15.62 3.36 3.82
N ILE A 65 15.83 2.44 2.89
CA ILE A 65 16.90 2.50 1.89
C ILE A 65 16.30 2.96 0.56
N THR A 66 16.79 4.07 0.02
CA THR A 66 16.37 4.56 -1.31
C THR A 66 17.17 3.84 -2.39
N VAL A 67 16.50 3.01 -3.19
CA VAL A 67 17.05 2.35 -4.36
C VAL A 67 16.77 3.20 -5.58
N LYS A 68 17.82 3.67 -6.26
CA LYS A 68 17.69 4.42 -7.53
C LYS A 68 17.86 3.50 -8.72
N ARG A 69 17.04 3.71 -9.75
CA ARG A 69 17.12 2.98 -11.03
C ARG A 69 18.48 3.13 -11.72
N THR A 70 19.13 4.28 -11.56
CA THR A 70 20.44 4.57 -12.16
C THR A 70 21.58 3.81 -11.48
N GLU A 71 21.49 3.58 -10.18
CA GLU A 71 22.53 2.92 -9.38
C GLU A 71 22.37 1.39 -9.42
N SER A 72 21.13 0.90 -9.37
CA SER A 72 20.84 -0.54 -9.32
C SER A 72 19.51 -0.86 -10.05
N PRO A 73 19.52 -0.90 -11.39
CA PRO A 73 18.29 -1.06 -12.18
C PRO A 73 17.58 -2.38 -11.89
N VAL A 74 18.33 -3.47 -11.71
CA VAL A 74 17.76 -4.80 -11.40
C VAL A 74 17.04 -4.78 -10.06
N VAL A 75 17.66 -4.20 -9.03
CA VAL A 75 17.10 -4.12 -7.67
C VAL A 75 15.88 -3.19 -7.66
N PHE A 76 15.95 -2.06 -8.36
CA PHE A 76 14.82 -1.15 -8.53
C PHE A 76 13.60 -1.87 -9.12
N TRP A 77 13.77 -2.56 -10.25
CA TRP A 77 12.68 -3.26 -10.92
C TRP A 77 12.15 -4.43 -10.10
N PHE A 78 13.03 -5.17 -9.42
CA PHE A 78 12.64 -6.25 -8.52
C PHE A 78 11.65 -5.79 -7.45
N TRP A 79 11.93 -4.67 -6.77
CA TRP A 79 11.03 -4.13 -5.74
C TRP A 79 9.73 -3.58 -6.30
N VAL A 80 9.77 -2.86 -7.42
CA VAL A 80 8.56 -2.35 -8.08
C VAL A 80 7.64 -3.51 -8.47
N VAL A 81 8.19 -4.58 -9.08
CA VAL A 81 7.43 -5.75 -9.50
C VAL A 81 6.84 -6.49 -8.31
N ILE A 82 7.61 -6.71 -7.23
CA ILE A 82 7.10 -7.37 -6.03
C ILE A 82 5.95 -6.58 -5.40
N TYR A 83 6.10 -5.27 -5.23
CA TYR A 83 5.04 -4.45 -4.64
C TYR A 83 3.79 -4.38 -5.52
N ALA A 84 3.97 -4.32 -6.85
CA ALA A 84 2.85 -4.36 -7.79
C ALA A 84 2.12 -5.72 -7.76
N ILE A 85 2.85 -6.84 -7.84
CA ILE A 85 2.27 -8.19 -7.78
C ILE A 85 1.55 -8.41 -6.46
N PHE A 86 2.17 -8.07 -5.34
CA PHE A 86 1.56 -8.22 -4.01
C PHE A 86 0.25 -7.44 -3.95
N SER A 87 0.26 -6.17 -4.37
CA SER A 87 -0.95 -5.35 -4.35
C SER A 87 -2.04 -5.89 -5.26
N ILE A 88 -1.72 -6.33 -6.47
CA ILE A 88 -2.71 -6.85 -7.41
C ILE A 88 -3.28 -8.16 -6.88
N PHE A 89 -2.42 -9.07 -6.42
CA PHE A 89 -2.83 -10.35 -5.88
C PHE A 89 -3.79 -10.18 -4.70
N THR A 90 -3.44 -9.34 -3.72
CA THR A 90 -4.29 -9.09 -2.56
C THR A 90 -5.61 -8.44 -2.97
N LEU A 91 -5.62 -7.46 -3.88
CA LEU A 91 -6.87 -6.89 -4.38
C LEU A 91 -7.74 -7.94 -5.08
N CYS A 92 -7.16 -8.80 -5.93
CA CYS A 92 -7.88 -9.88 -6.59
C CYS A 92 -8.46 -10.87 -5.58
N THR A 93 -7.72 -11.26 -4.54
CA THR A 93 -8.22 -12.15 -3.49
C THR A 93 -9.39 -11.51 -2.74
N LEU A 94 -9.30 -10.24 -2.38
CA LEU A 94 -10.39 -9.52 -1.68
C LEU A 94 -11.63 -9.38 -2.56
N ILE A 95 -11.45 -9.09 -3.85
CA ILE A 95 -12.55 -9.06 -4.82
C ILE A 95 -13.21 -10.44 -4.87
N LEU A 96 -12.43 -11.51 -5.01
CA LEU A 96 -12.96 -12.87 -5.07
C LEU A 96 -13.77 -13.21 -3.81
N GLN A 97 -13.25 -12.88 -2.63
CA GLN A 97 -13.94 -13.07 -1.34
C GLN A 97 -15.25 -12.30 -1.25
N ALA A 98 -15.38 -11.14 -1.90
CA ALA A 98 -16.64 -10.39 -1.91
C ALA A 98 -17.74 -11.04 -2.78
N TYR A 99 -17.36 -11.95 -3.70
CA TYR A 99 -18.28 -12.62 -4.62
C TYR A 99 -18.58 -14.10 -4.25
N THR A 100 -17.90 -14.65 -3.24
CA THR A 100 -18.10 -16.02 -2.72
C THR A 100 -18.77 -16.01 -1.37
#